data_AF-A0ABD7F748-F1
#
_entry.id   AF-A0ABD7F748-F1
#
_cell.length_a   1.000
_cell.length_b   1.000
_cell.length_c   1.000
_cell.angle_alpha   90.00
_cell.angle_beta   90.00
_cell.angle_gamma   90.00
#
_symmetry.space_group_name_H-M   'P 1'
#
loop_
_entity.id
_entity.type
_entity.pdbx_description
1 polymer ?
#
loop_
_entity_poly.entity_id
_entity_poly.type
_entity_poly.pdbx_seq_one_letter_code
_entity_poly.pdbx_strand_id
1 'polypeptide(L)'
;MNKVYASAELALQDIVKNNQTLAVGGFGLCGIPEALINALKQTQVTGLTCISNNAGVDDFGLGILLQTKQIKKMISSYVGENKEFERQYLNGELEVELTPQGTLAEKLRAGGAGIPAFYTQTGVGTLIAEGKEQRDFDGKPYILEPSLTADIALVKAYKADKAGNLIFHKTARNFNPECAMAGKITIAEVEQVVEIGELDPDEIHLAGIFVQRIVLNAHPEKRIEQKTLKAQEA
;
A
#
# COMPACT_ATOMS: atom_id res chain seq x y z
N MET A 1 -8.70 22.55 -10.99
CA MET A 1 -8.22 22.08 -9.68
C MET A 1 -6.84 21.46 -9.93
N ASN A 2 -5.77 22.01 -9.37
CA ASN A 2 -4.41 21.49 -9.60
C ASN A 2 -4.07 20.44 -8.53
N LYS A 3 -3.80 19.20 -8.96
CA LYS A 3 -3.43 18.09 -8.06
C LYS A 3 -1.93 17.83 -8.01
N VAL A 4 -1.13 18.50 -8.84
CA VAL A 4 0.32 18.24 -8.96
C VAL A 4 1.08 19.06 -7.94
N TYR A 5 1.87 18.38 -7.11
CA TYR A 5 2.72 18.97 -6.09
C TYR A 5 4.18 18.96 -6.55
N ALA A 6 4.94 19.99 -6.15
CA ALA A 6 6.32 20.18 -6.58
C ALA A 6 7.30 19.19 -5.94
N SER A 7 6.97 18.60 -4.78
CA SER A 7 7.78 17.57 -4.12
C SER A 7 6.94 16.67 -3.23
N ALA A 8 7.53 15.53 -2.84
CA ALA A 8 6.92 14.59 -1.90
C ALA A 8 6.69 15.22 -0.51
N GLU A 9 7.61 16.05 -0.04
CA GLU A 9 7.50 16.75 1.25
C GLU A 9 6.31 17.70 1.26
N LEU A 10 6.17 18.53 0.20
CA LEU A 10 5.03 19.45 0.07
C LEU A 10 3.70 18.71 -0.06
N ALA A 11 3.70 17.53 -0.68
CA ALA A 11 2.52 16.69 -0.79
C ALA A 11 2.09 16.05 0.54
N LEU A 12 2.95 16.05 1.57
CA LEU A 12 2.67 15.46 2.88
C LEU A 12 2.54 16.49 4.02
N GLN A 13 3.11 17.69 3.85
CA GLN A 13 3.36 18.67 4.91
C GLN A 13 2.15 19.04 5.79
N ASP A 14 0.95 19.14 5.21
CA ASP A 14 -0.27 19.60 5.90
C ASP A 14 -1.22 18.47 6.32
N ILE A 15 -0.93 17.22 5.94
CA ILE A 15 -1.84 16.08 6.13
C ILE A 15 -1.29 15.00 7.07
N VAL A 16 0.03 14.84 7.14
CA VAL A 16 0.68 13.79 7.94
C VAL A 16 0.74 14.18 9.42
N LYS A 17 0.31 13.26 10.30
CA LYS A 17 0.25 13.44 11.76
C LYS A 17 0.56 12.12 12.48
N ASN A 18 0.94 12.22 13.76
CA ASN A 18 1.11 11.05 14.62
C ASN A 18 -0.17 10.22 14.69
N ASN A 19 -0.01 8.91 14.90
CA ASN A 19 -1.11 7.95 15.13
C ASN A 19 -2.11 7.82 13.97
N GLN A 20 -1.72 8.15 12.74
CA GLN A 20 -2.53 7.92 11.55
C GLN A 20 -2.43 6.49 11.02
N THR A 21 -3.47 6.06 10.33
CA THR A 21 -3.47 4.84 9.52
C THR A 21 -3.10 5.16 8.07
N LEU A 22 -2.07 4.49 7.56
CA LEU A 22 -1.59 4.65 6.17
C LEU A 22 -1.80 3.36 5.39
N ALA A 23 -2.42 3.45 4.22
CA ALA A 23 -2.40 2.37 3.22
C ALA A 23 -1.27 2.63 2.22
N VAL A 24 -0.36 1.68 2.06
CA VAL A 24 0.83 1.86 1.22
C VAL A 24 0.86 0.78 0.16
N GLY A 25 0.85 1.19 -1.10
CA GLY A 25 0.89 0.27 -2.25
C GLY A 25 2.28 -0.35 -2.45
N GLY A 26 2.32 -1.42 -3.25
CA GLY A 26 3.53 -2.17 -3.57
C GLY A 26 3.44 -3.66 -3.20
N PHE A 27 4.40 -4.43 -3.73
CA PHE A 27 4.61 -5.84 -3.42
C PHE A 27 6.11 -6.12 -3.37
N GLY A 28 6.64 -6.53 -2.22
CA GLY A 28 8.09 -6.49 -1.97
C GLY A 28 8.63 -5.08 -2.22
N LEU A 29 9.54 -4.94 -3.19
CA LEU A 29 10.08 -3.64 -3.64
C LEU A 29 9.45 -3.15 -4.96
N CYS A 30 8.50 -3.89 -5.52
CA CYS A 30 7.89 -3.61 -6.82
C CYS A 30 6.67 -2.69 -6.68
N GLY A 31 6.73 -1.51 -7.32
CA GLY A 31 5.61 -0.56 -7.31
C GLY A 31 5.39 0.10 -5.95
N ILE A 32 6.48 0.35 -5.20
CA ILE A 32 6.43 1.11 -3.95
C ILE A 32 6.60 2.62 -4.21
N PRO A 33 5.96 3.50 -3.43
CA PRO A 33 6.13 4.95 -3.54
C PRO A 33 7.36 5.43 -2.77
N GLU A 34 8.55 5.16 -3.32
CA GLU A 34 9.85 5.37 -2.64
C GLU A 34 10.13 6.83 -2.24
N ALA A 35 9.76 7.82 -3.06
CA ALA A 35 9.97 9.23 -2.72
C ALA A 35 9.00 9.68 -1.62
N LEU A 36 7.74 9.24 -1.67
CA LEU A 36 6.76 9.52 -0.61
C LEU A 36 7.14 8.85 0.71
N ILE A 37 7.65 7.61 0.70
CA ILE A 37 8.11 6.92 1.91
C ILE A 37 9.33 7.65 2.51
N ASN A 38 10.26 8.09 1.67
CA ASN A 38 11.41 8.90 2.12
C ASN A 38 10.97 10.23 2.73
N ALA A 39 10.02 10.94 2.10
CA ALA A 39 9.48 12.19 2.66
C ALA A 39 8.75 11.95 3.98
N LEU A 40 7.96 10.86 4.09
CA LEU A 40 7.29 10.46 5.32
C LEU A 40 8.31 10.20 6.45
N LYS A 41 9.44 9.55 6.16
CA LYS A 41 10.52 9.36 7.14
C LYS A 41 11.02 10.70 7.72
N GLN A 42 11.18 11.71 6.87
CA GLN A 42 11.66 13.04 7.30
C GLN A 42 10.69 13.79 8.20
N THR A 43 9.39 13.47 8.16
CA THR A 43 8.40 14.09 9.06
C THR A 43 8.58 13.67 10.52
N GLN A 44 9.26 12.55 10.78
CA GLN A 44 9.47 11.96 12.11
C GLN A 44 8.18 11.69 12.90
N VAL A 45 7.01 11.65 12.24
CA VAL A 45 5.77 11.27 12.92
C VAL A 45 5.84 9.82 13.36
N THR A 46 5.25 9.53 14.51
CA THR A 46 5.27 8.21 15.15
C THR A 46 3.86 7.70 15.43
N GLY A 47 3.78 6.44 15.85
CA GLY A 47 2.50 5.80 16.17
C GLY A 47 1.73 5.31 14.94
N LEU A 48 2.37 5.26 13.76
CA LEU A 48 1.69 4.93 12.51
C LEU A 48 1.17 3.49 12.51
N THR A 49 -0.03 3.31 11.97
CA THR A 49 -0.53 1.99 11.57
C THR A 49 -0.41 1.87 10.07
N CYS A 50 0.44 0.98 9.58
CA CYS A 50 0.69 0.80 8.15
C CYS A 50 0.00 -0.47 7.63
N ILE A 51 -0.84 -0.30 6.62
CA ILE A 51 -1.47 -1.38 5.85
C ILE A 51 -0.69 -1.53 4.56
N SER A 52 0.00 -2.65 4.41
CA SER A 52 0.81 -2.93 3.22
C SER A 52 1.03 -4.44 3.13
N ASN A 53 1.14 -4.97 1.91
CA ASN A 53 1.40 -6.40 1.73
C ASN A 53 2.67 -6.85 2.47
N ASN A 54 3.73 -6.04 2.36
CA ASN A 54 5.03 -6.24 2.99
C ASN A 54 5.57 -4.92 3.54
N ALA A 55 6.61 -5.00 4.38
CA ALA A 55 7.35 -3.83 4.83
C ALA A 55 8.55 -3.45 3.92
N GLY A 56 8.78 -4.16 2.81
CA GLY A 56 10.04 -4.03 2.06
C GLY A 56 11.22 -4.65 2.82
N VAL A 57 12.42 -4.14 2.62
CA VAL A 57 13.66 -4.65 3.24
C VAL A 57 14.21 -3.64 4.25
N ASP A 58 15.21 -4.03 5.04
CA ASP A 58 15.73 -3.22 6.16
C ASP A 58 16.05 -1.77 5.75
N ASP A 59 16.64 -1.55 4.57
CA ASP A 59 17.11 -0.25 4.09
C ASP A 59 16.27 0.37 2.95
N PHE A 60 15.14 -0.25 2.56
CA PHE A 60 14.33 0.21 1.42
C PHE A 60 12.83 -0.13 1.56
N GLY A 61 11.96 0.77 1.08
CA GLY A 61 10.52 0.67 1.32
C GLY A 61 10.16 1.03 2.76
N LEU A 62 9.09 0.45 3.32
CA LEU A 62 8.62 0.78 4.67
C LEU A 62 9.62 0.39 5.78
N GLY A 63 10.59 -0.49 5.51
CA GLY A 63 11.60 -0.90 6.47
C GLY A 63 12.42 0.27 7.01
N ILE A 64 12.60 1.34 6.23
CA ILE A 64 13.30 2.55 6.68
C ILE A 64 12.55 3.28 7.81
N LEU A 65 11.23 3.08 7.92
CA LEU A 65 10.38 3.65 8.98
C LEU A 65 10.38 2.79 10.24
N LEU A 66 10.70 1.50 10.13
CA LEU A 66 10.93 0.62 11.28
C LEU A 66 12.22 1.02 11.99
N GLN A 67 13.28 1.32 11.24
CA GLN A 67 14.54 1.81 11.80
C GLN A 67 14.38 3.07 12.64
N THR A 68 13.48 3.98 12.24
CA THR A 68 13.16 5.22 12.95
C THR A 68 12.01 5.06 13.96
N LYS A 69 11.49 3.84 14.16
CA LYS A 69 10.39 3.51 15.07
C LYS A 69 9.14 4.36 14.86
N GLN A 70 8.87 4.74 13.61
CA GLN A 70 7.70 5.53 13.26
C GLN A 70 6.43 4.67 13.17
N ILE A 71 6.58 3.39 12.86
CA ILE A 71 5.48 2.43 12.74
C ILE A 71 5.25 1.75 14.10
N LYS A 72 4.02 1.85 14.60
CA LYS A 72 3.55 1.14 15.80
C LYS A 72 2.89 -0.19 15.45
N LYS A 73 2.15 -0.23 14.34
CA LYS A 73 1.40 -1.42 13.90
C LYS A 73 1.55 -1.65 12.40
N MET A 74 1.74 -2.90 12.01
CA MET A 74 1.67 -3.37 10.63
C MET A 74 0.48 -4.30 10.44
N ILE A 75 -0.34 -4.03 9.43
CA ILE A 75 -1.34 -4.97 8.91
C ILE A 75 -0.81 -5.47 7.57
N SER A 76 -0.35 -6.72 7.56
CA SER A 76 0.43 -7.28 6.44
C SER A 76 0.12 -8.74 6.20
N SER A 77 0.39 -9.20 4.98
CA SER A 77 0.24 -10.63 4.64
C SER A 77 1.50 -11.42 4.84
N TYR A 78 2.65 -10.76 4.71
CA TYR A 78 3.94 -11.41 4.76
C TYR A 78 5.03 -10.43 5.21
N VAL A 79 5.81 -10.86 6.21
CA VAL A 79 6.89 -10.05 6.80
C VAL A 79 8.10 -9.97 5.86
N GLY A 80 8.50 -11.09 5.26
CA GLY A 80 9.63 -11.17 4.32
C GLY A 80 11.03 -11.13 4.94
N GLU A 81 12.01 -10.71 4.14
CA GLU A 81 13.43 -10.60 4.48
C GLU A 81 13.77 -9.28 5.23
N ASN A 82 13.01 -8.96 6.28
CA ASN A 82 13.24 -7.75 7.08
C ASN A 82 13.58 -8.13 8.52
N LYS A 83 14.87 -8.10 8.85
CA LYS A 83 15.37 -8.54 10.17
C LYS A 83 14.94 -7.60 11.27
N GLU A 84 14.85 -6.30 10.97
CA GLU A 84 14.42 -5.32 11.96
C GLU A 84 12.94 -5.47 12.29
N PHE A 85 12.11 -5.78 11.29
CA PHE A 85 10.70 -6.14 11.50
C PHE A 85 10.59 -7.35 12.43
N GLU A 86 11.27 -8.45 12.11
CA GLU A 86 11.23 -9.69 12.90
C GLU A 86 11.68 -9.42 14.35
N ARG A 87 12.79 -8.68 14.53
CA ARG A 87 13.31 -8.29 15.84
C ARG A 87 12.29 -7.47 16.63
N GLN A 88 11.69 -6.45 16.03
CA GLN A 88 10.71 -5.58 16.71
C GLN A 88 9.44 -6.35 17.06
N TYR A 89 8.96 -7.23 16.19
CA TYR A 89 7.80 -8.07 16.46
C TYR A 89 8.04 -9.02 17.64
N LEU A 90 9.16 -9.76 17.62
CA LEU A 90 9.51 -10.70 18.69
C LEU A 90 9.74 -10.02 20.04
N ASN A 91 10.19 -8.76 20.03
CA ASN A 91 10.38 -7.95 21.24
C ASN A 91 9.11 -7.20 21.69
N GLY A 92 8.00 -7.29 20.95
CA GLY A 92 6.77 -6.55 21.24
C GLY A 92 6.87 -5.04 21.01
N GLU A 93 7.89 -4.57 20.27
CA GLU A 93 8.05 -3.17 19.87
C GLU A 93 7.11 -2.80 18.70
N LEU A 94 6.75 -3.79 17.87
CA LEU A 94 5.86 -3.64 16.70
C LEU A 94 4.65 -4.57 16.83
N GLU A 95 3.45 -4.01 16.79
CA GLU A 95 2.22 -4.80 16.67
C GLU A 95 2.07 -5.31 15.23
N VAL A 96 1.76 -6.60 15.05
CA VAL A 96 1.59 -7.19 13.72
C VAL A 96 0.27 -7.92 13.66
N GLU A 97 -0.55 -7.52 12.69
CA GLU A 97 -1.78 -8.21 12.31
C GLU A 97 -1.55 -8.92 10.98
N LEU A 98 -1.25 -10.22 11.06
CA LEU A 98 -1.08 -11.05 9.87
C LEU A 98 -2.44 -11.34 9.23
N THR A 99 -2.62 -10.88 8.00
CA THR A 99 -3.86 -11.01 7.22
C THR A 99 -3.57 -11.75 5.92
N PRO A 100 -4.24 -12.87 5.60
CA PRO A 100 -4.03 -13.57 4.34
C PRO A 100 -4.10 -12.60 3.13
N GLN A 101 -3.17 -12.72 2.19
CA GLN A 101 -2.99 -11.70 1.14
C GLN A 101 -4.27 -11.37 0.35
N GLY A 102 -5.05 -12.40 -0.02
CA GLY A 102 -6.33 -12.20 -0.70
C GLY A 102 -7.37 -11.48 0.18
N THR A 103 -7.40 -11.80 1.47
CA THR A 103 -8.23 -11.09 2.45
C THR A 103 -7.78 -9.64 2.62
N LEU A 104 -6.47 -9.36 2.68
CA LEU A 104 -5.94 -8.00 2.80
C LEU A 104 -6.34 -7.13 1.61
N ALA A 105 -6.21 -7.66 0.39
CA ALA A 105 -6.64 -6.99 -0.83
C ALA A 105 -8.15 -6.70 -0.81
N GLU A 106 -8.95 -7.71 -0.46
CA GLU A 106 -10.41 -7.55 -0.43
C GLU A 106 -10.87 -6.61 0.69
N LYS A 107 -10.19 -6.57 1.84
CA LYS A 107 -10.47 -5.59 2.91
C LYS A 107 -10.28 -4.15 2.45
N LEU A 108 -9.20 -3.86 1.73
CA LEU A 108 -8.93 -2.53 1.17
C LEU A 108 -9.96 -2.18 0.09
N ARG A 109 -10.21 -3.12 -0.85
CA ARG A 109 -11.21 -2.94 -1.91
C ARG A 109 -12.61 -2.72 -1.34
N ALA A 110 -13.03 -3.50 -0.35
CA ALA A 110 -14.30 -3.35 0.36
C ALA A 110 -14.39 -1.98 1.03
N GLY A 111 -13.32 -1.53 1.70
CA GLY A 111 -13.27 -0.21 2.35
C GLY A 111 -13.46 0.94 1.35
N GLY A 112 -12.73 0.90 0.24
CA GLY A 112 -12.87 1.89 -0.84
C GLY A 112 -14.23 1.85 -1.55
N ALA A 113 -14.92 0.71 -1.52
CA ALA A 113 -16.26 0.53 -2.07
C ALA A 113 -17.40 0.83 -1.07
N GLY A 114 -17.10 1.17 0.18
CA GLY A 114 -18.10 1.41 1.22
C GLY A 114 -18.79 0.14 1.74
N ILE A 115 -18.15 -1.02 1.60
CA ILE A 115 -18.63 -2.31 2.12
C ILE A 115 -17.99 -2.52 3.50
N PRO A 116 -18.75 -2.52 4.61
CA PRO A 116 -18.17 -2.53 5.96
C PRO A 116 -17.54 -3.87 6.35
N ALA A 117 -18.03 -4.98 5.80
CA ALA A 117 -17.51 -6.32 6.02
C ALA A 117 -17.97 -7.28 4.91
N PHE A 118 -17.25 -8.37 4.73
CA PHE A 118 -17.57 -9.44 3.77
C PHE A 118 -17.20 -10.82 4.34
N TYR A 119 -17.78 -11.88 3.78
CA TYR A 119 -17.44 -13.26 4.16
C TYR A 119 -16.42 -13.87 3.21
N THR A 120 -15.47 -14.63 3.75
CA THR A 120 -14.47 -15.38 2.97
C THR A 120 -14.17 -16.74 3.60
N GLN A 121 -13.84 -17.75 2.79
CA GLN A 121 -13.37 -19.05 3.31
C GLN A 121 -11.91 -18.99 3.78
N THR A 122 -11.16 -17.99 3.31
CA THR A 122 -9.72 -17.88 3.57
C THR A 122 -9.45 -17.72 5.05
N GLY A 123 -8.79 -18.71 5.67
CA GLY A 123 -8.44 -18.70 7.09
C GLY A 123 -9.36 -19.54 7.99
N VAL A 124 -10.46 -20.08 7.47
CA VAL A 124 -11.31 -21.03 8.21
C VAL A 124 -10.48 -22.21 8.71
N GLY A 125 -10.67 -22.59 9.97
CA GLY A 125 -9.94 -23.69 10.61
C GLY A 125 -8.49 -23.37 10.99
N THR A 126 -8.08 -22.10 10.91
CA THR A 126 -6.74 -21.62 11.31
C THR A 126 -6.85 -20.56 12.40
N LEU A 127 -5.71 -20.12 12.96
CA LEU A 127 -5.64 -19.01 13.92
C LEU A 127 -6.27 -17.71 13.40
N ILE A 128 -6.33 -17.52 12.07
CA ILE A 128 -6.97 -16.35 11.45
C ILE A 128 -8.48 -16.30 11.73
N ALA A 129 -9.13 -17.44 11.95
CA ALA A 129 -10.57 -17.50 12.20
C ALA A 129 -10.95 -17.28 13.68
N GLU A 130 -9.99 -17.29 14.60
CA GLU A 130 -10.27 -17.18 16.03
C GLU A 130 -10.93 -15.83 16.36
N GLY A 131 -12.04 -15.90 17.11
CA GLY A 131 -12.81 -14.71 17.52
C GLY A 131 -13.64 -14.03 16.42
N LYS A 132 -13.64 -14.54 15.17
CA LYS A 132 -14.44 -13.98 14.07
C LYS A 132 -15.81 -14.64 13.96
N GLU A 133 -16.82 -13.89 13.51
CA GLU A 133 -18.12 -14.45 13.17
C GLU A 133 -17.95 -15.48 12.05
N GLN A 134 -18.56 -16.65 12.22
CA GLN A 134 -18.60 -17.70 11.21
C GLN A 134 -20.02 -17.91 10.73
N ARG A 135 -20.16 -18.16 9.43
CA ARG A 135 -21.45 -18.45 8.82
C ARG A 135 -21.30 -19.49 7.71
N ASP A 136 -22.23 -20.43 7.69
CA ASP A 136 -22.35 -21.40 6.61
C ASP A 136 -23.13 -20.80 5.42
N PHE A 137 -22.56 -20.95 4.23
CA PHE A 137 -23.23 -20.71 2.96
C PHE A 137 -23.07 -21.97 2.11
N ASP A 138 -24.20 -22.60 1.74
CA ASP A 138 -24.25 -23.81 0.91
C ASP A 138 -23.38 -24.98 1.45
N GLY A 139 -23.42 -25.17 2.77
CA GLY A 139 -22.68 -26.24 3.45
C GLY A 139 -21.17 -26.00 3.53
N LYS A 140 -20.70 -24.78 3.27
CA LYS A 140 -19.31 -24.38 3.45
C LYS A 140 -19.21 -23.27 4.50
N PRO A 141 -18.30 -23.37 5.47
CA PRO A 141 -18.05 -22.33 6.46
C PRO A 141 -17.26 -21.15 5.86
N TYR A 142 -17.60 -19.94 6.30
CA TYR A 142 -16.90 -18.69 5.98
C TYR A 142 -16.69 -17.87 7.26
N ILE A 143 -15.65 -17.05 7.28
CA ILE A 143 -15.40 -16.06 8.34
C ILE A 143 -15.76 -14.65 7.86
N LEU A 144 -16.32 -13.83 8.74
CA LEU A 144 -16.56 -12.41 8.51
C LEU A 144 -15.26 -11.64 8.67
N GLU A 145 -14.93 -10.81 7.67
CA GLU A 145 -13.78 -9.93 7.67
C GLU A 145 -14.24 -8.46 7.55
N PRO A 146 -13.88 -7.57 8.49
CA PRO A 146 -14.16 -6.15 8.37
C PRO A 146 -13.27 -5.50 7.31
N SER A 147 -13.78 -4.51 6.58
CA SER A 147 -13.01 -3.72 5.64
C SER A 147 -11.93 -2.88 6.30
N LEU A 148 -10.96 -2.42 5.51
CA LEU A 148 -9.92 -1.50 5.93
C LEU A 148 -10.02 -0.17 5.17
N THR A 149 -9.91 0.92 5.90
CA THR A 149 -9.77 2.28 5.36
C THR A 149 -8.54 2.94 6.00
N ALA A 150 -7.97 3.94 5.32
CA ALA A 150 -6.80 4.67 5.82
C ALA A 150 -7.03 6.19 5.80
N ASP A 151 -6.37 6.90 6.71
CA ASP A 151 -6.35 8.37 6.70
C ASP A 151 -5.64 8.89 5.45
N ILE A 152 -4.54 8.21 5.08
CA ILE A 152 -3.69 8.57 3.95
C ILE A 152 -3.36 7.30 3.15
N ALA A 153 -3.42 7.39 1.83
CA ALA A 153 -2.88 6.36 0.94
C ALA A 153 -1.68 6.89 0.16
N LEU A 154 -0.58 6.13 0.19
CA LEU A 154 0.62 6.39 -0.60
C LEU A 154 0.74 5.32 -1.67
N VAL A 155 0.71 5.71 -2.94
CA VAL A 155 0.68 4.77 -4.07
C VAL A 155 1.67 5.16 -5.16
N LYS A 156 2.12 4.17 -5.94
CA LYS A 156 3.00 4.32 -7.09
C LYS A 156 2.27 3.95 -8.37
N ALA A 157 2.32 4.82 -9.37
CA ALA A 157 1.86 4.52 -10.72
C ALA A 157 2.95 4.83 -11.76
N TYR A 158 2.71 4.43 -13.01
CA TYR A 158 3.62 4.73 -14.11
C TYR A 158 3.36 6.12 -14.68
N LYS A 159 2.12 6.40 -15.10
CA LYS A 159 1.69 7.72 -15.58
C LYS A 159 0.51 8.25 -14.77
N ALA A 160 0.42 9.56 -14.64
CA ALA A 160 -0.81 10.25 -14.29
C ALA A 160 -1.10 11.41 -15.24
N ASP A 161 -2.36 11.67 -15.54
CA ASP A 161 -2.73 13.00 -16.05
C ASP A 161 -2.92 14.00 -14.91
N LYS A 162 -3.01 15.30 -15.23
CA LYS A 162 -3.25 16.35 -14.22
C LYS A 162 -4.62 16.26 -13.52
N ALA A 163 -5.56 15.47 -14.03
CA ALA A 163 -6.83 15.19 -13.36
C ALA A 163 -6.70 14.07 -12.31
N GLY A 164 -5.60 13.33 -12.30
CA GLY A 164 -5.28 12.25 -11.37
C GLY A 164 -5.59 10.85 -11.89
N ASN A 165 -5.98 10.70 -13.16
CA ASN A 165 -6.16 9.38 -13.76
C ASN A 165 -4.81 8.66 -13.83
N LEU A 166 -4.75 7.41 -13.40
CA LEU A 166 -3.51 6.65 -13.30
C LEU A 166 -3.44 5.49 -14.29
N ILE A 167 -2.24 5.26 -14.81
CA ILE A 167 -1.85 4.04 -15.50
C ILE A 167 -0.72 3.38 -14.70
N PHE A 168 -0.88 2.11 -14.35
CA PHE A 168 0.18 1.27 -13.78
C PHE A 168 0.87 0.42 -14.85
N HIS A 169 2.10 0.00 -14.60
CA HIS A 169 2.90 -0.77 -15.56
C HIS A 169 3.29 -2.15 -15.01
N LYS A 170 2.89 -3.20 -15.73
CA LYS A 170 3.17 -4.61 -15.39
C LYS A 170 2.68 -4.96 -13.97
N THR A 171 3.44 -5.79 -13.25
CA THR A 171 3.16 -6.26 -11.89
C THR A 171 3.34 -5.19 -10.81
N ALA A 172 3.85 -4.00 -11.16
CA ALA A 172 3.93 -2.86 -10.24
C ALA A 172 2.54 -2.28 -9.89
N ARG A 173 1.46 -2.75 -10.53
CA ARG A 173 0.09 -2.39 -10.15
C ARG A 173 -0.27 -2.90 -8.75
N ASN A 174 -0.14 -4.22 -8.54
CA ASN A 174 -0.43 -4.92 -7.28
C ASN A 174 -1.52 -4.25 -6.41
N PHE A 175 -1.20 -3.81 -5.19
CA PHE A 175 -2.11 -3.22 -4.19
C PHE A 175 -2.37 -1.72 -4.38
N ASN A 176 -1.69 -1.06 -5.33
CA ASN A 176 -1.79 0.39 -5.47
C ASN A 176 -3.23 0.89 -5.71
N PRO A 177 -4.05 0.29 -6.61
CA PRO A 177 -5.44 0.72 -6.78
C PRO A 177 -6.27 0.58 -5.51
N GLU A 178 -6.17 -0.55 -4.81
CA GLU A 178 -6.96 -0.84 -3.61
C GLU A 178 -6.56 0.08 -2.46
N CYS A 179 -5.27 0.33 -2.26
CA CYS A 179 -4.79 1.33 -1.31
C CYS A 179 -5.32 2.73 -1.63
N ALA A 180 -5.27 3.14 -2.90
CA ALA A 180 -5.76 4.45 -3.33
C ALA A 180 -7.26 4.65 -3.07
N MET A 181 -8.08 3.63 -3.31
CA MET A 181 -9.52 3.70 -3.08
C MET A 181 -9.87 3.70 -1.59
N ALA A 182 -9.07 3.01 -0.75
CA ALA A 182 -9.30 2.93 0.70
C ALA A 182 -8.81 4.17 1.48
N GLY A 183 -8.02 5.04 0.85
CA GLY A 183 -7.47 6.25 1.47
C GLY A 183 -8.44 7.43 1.45
N LYS A 184 -8.55 8.13 2.58
CA LYS A 184 -9.27 9.41 2.63
C LYS A 184 -8.54 10.52 1.85
N ILE A 185 -7.21 10.54 1.91
CA ILE A 185 -6.35 11.38 1.08
C ILE A 185 -5.31 10.51 0.41
N THR A 186 -5.37 10.40 -0.91
CA THR A 186 -4.47 9.61 -1.73
C THR A 186 -3.46 10.47 -2.44
N ILE A 187 -2.19 10.10 -2.30
CA ILE A 187 -1.05 10.70 -2.95
C ILE A 187 -0.42 9.66 -3.88
N ALA A 188 -0.42 9.97 -5.18
CA ALA A 188 0.17 9.13 -6.21
C ALA A 188 1.55 9.66 -6.62
N GLU A 189 2.58 8.87 -6.39
CA GLU A 189 3.90 9.05 -6.98
C GLU A 189 3.91 8.44 -8.39
N VAL A 190 4.30 9.21 -9.40
CA VAL A 190 4.30 8.77 -10.80
C VAL A 190 5.63 9.04 -11.49
N GLU A 191 5.93 8.28 -12.54
CA GLU A 191 7.13 8.51 -13.36
C GLU A 191 6.91 9.57 -14.43
N GLN A 192 5.67 9.78 -14.84
CA GLN A 192 5.31 10.76 -15.86
C GLN A 192 4.01 11.44 -15.48
N VAL A 193 3.99 12.76 -15.61
CA VAL A 193 2.77 13.56 -15.56
C VAL A 193 2.49 14.05 -16.97
N VAL A 194 1.28 13.79 -17.46
CA VAL A 194 0.82 14.19 -18.80
C VAL A 194 -0.35 15.17 -18.71
N GLU A 195 -0.67 15.84 -19.82
CA GLU A 195 -1.83 16.75 -19.85
C GLU A 195 -3.16 15.98 -19.85
N ILE A 196 -4.24 16.66 -19.45
CA ILE A 196 -5.59 16.10 -19.48
C ILE A 196 -5.97 15.80 -20.93
N GLY A 197 -6.41 14.57 -21.18
CA GLY A 197 -6.78 14.08 -22.51
C GLY A 197 -5.66 13.35 -23.26
N GLU A 198 -4.44 13.32 -22.72
CA GLU A 198 -3.34 12.51 -23.30
C GLU A 198 -3.43 11.02 -22.91
N LEU A 199 -4.14 10.69 -21.83
CA LEU A 199 -4.47 9.31 -21.50
C LEU A 199 -5.79 8.93 -22.18
N ASP A 200 -5.77 7.86 -22.97
CA ASP A 200 -7.00 7.29 -23.53
C ASP A 200 -7.92 6.85 -22.38
N PRO A 201 -9.19 7.28 -22.36
CA PRO A 201 -10.14 6.92 -21.31
C PRO A 201 -10.26 5.41 -21.05
N ASP A 202 -10.16 4.57 -22.09
CA ASP A 202 -10.29 3.11 -21.97
C ASP A 202 -8.98 2.43 -21.52
N GLU A 203 -7.86 3.16 -21.48
CA GLU A 203 -6.58 2.67 -20.95
C GLU A 203 -6.35 3.07 -19.48
N ILE A 204 -7.22 3.90 -18.90
CA ILE A 204 -7.11 4.34 -17.51
C ILE A 204 -7.39 3.17 -16.58
N HIS A 205 -6.43 2.88 -15.68
CA HIS A 205 -6.57 1.81 -14.71
C HIS A 205 -7.25 2.26 -13.42
N LEU A 206 -6.99 3.49 -12.98
CA LEU A 206 -7.64 4.09 -11.81
C LEU A 206 -8.09 5.50 -12.14
N ALA A 207 -9.38 5.76 -11.99
CA ALA A 207 -9.97 7.07 -12.23
C ALA A 207 -9.44 8.10 -11.22
N GLY A 208 -9.24 9.33 -11.68
CA GLY A 208 -8.65 10.41 -10.89
C GLY A 208 -9.50 10.87 -9.71
N ILE A 209 -10.74 10.42 -9.59
CA ILE A 209 -11.57 10.67 -8.40
C ILE A 209 -10.94 10.12 -7.12
N PHE A 210 -10.15 9.04 -7.22
CA PHE A 210 -9.47 8.40 -6.10
C PHE A 210 -8.11 9.03 -5.76
N VAL A 211 -7.70 10.08 -6.47
CA VAL A 211 -6.37 10.70 -6.30
C VAL A 211 -6.52 12.18 -5.97
N GLN A 212 -5.98 12.60 -4.83
CA GLN A 212 -6.04 14.00 -4.38
C GLN A 212 -4.74 14.75 -4.69
N ARG A 213 -3.59 14.07 -4.64
CA ARG A 213 -2.28 14.67 -4.86
C ARG A 213 -1.41 13.80 -5.77
N ILE A 214 -0.61 14.43 -6.62
CA ILE A 214 0.29 13.78 -7.57
C ILE A 214 1.70 14.32 -7.36
N VAL A 215 2.69 13.44 -7.29
CA VAL A 215 4.11 13.79 -7.20
C VAL A 215 4.87 13.10 -8.32
N LEU A 216 5.71 13.86 -9.02
CA LEU A 216 6.58 13.33 -10.07
C LEU A 216 7.88 12.81 -9.45
N ASN A 217 8.16 11.52 -9.64
CA ASN A 217 9.47 10.91 -9.46
C ASN A 217 9.89 10.31 -10.81
N ALA A 218 10.57 11.09 -11.64
CA ALA A 218 10.91 10.70 -13.02
C ALA A 218 11.97 9.57 -13.10
N HIS A 219 12.75 9.39 -12.04
CA HIS A 219 13.88 8.46 -12.00
C HIS A 219 13.88 7.62 -10.71
N PRO A 220 12.83 6.81 -10.48
CA PRO A 220 12.78 5.96 -9.29
C PRO A 220 13.85 4.87 -9.36
N GLU A 221 14.40 4.50 -8.20
CA GLU A 221 15.47 3.51 -8.07
C GLU A 221 15.03 2.10 -8.49
N LYS A 222 13.81 1.69 -8.15
CA LYS A 222 13.20 0.40 -8.57
C LYS A 222 14.12 -0.82 -8.33
N ARG A 223 14.57 -0.99 -7.08
CA ARG A 223 15.42 -2.13 -6.69
C ARG A 223 14.79 -3.49 -7.04
N ILE A 224 15.63 -4.43 -7.45
CA ILE A 224 15.26 -5.83 -7.66
C ILE A 224 15.84 -6.64 -6.51
N GLU A 225 14.98 -7.26 -5.71
CA GLU A 225 15.37 -8.06 -4.55
C GLU A 225 16.20 -9.28 -4.96
N GLN A 226 15.69 -10.07 -5.93
CA GLN A 226 16.37 -11.23 -6.47
C GLN A 226 16.39 -11.16 -8.00
N LYS A 227 17.57 -10.90 -8.58
CA LYS A 227 17.73 -10.80 -10.04
C LYS A 227 18.00 -12.18 -10.64
N THR A 228 16.94 -12.85 -11.08
CA THR A 228 17.02 -14.14 -11.75
C THR A 228 16.99 -13.96 -13.27
N LEU A 229 18.00 -14.50 -13.97
CA LEU A 229 18.11 -14.47 -15.43
C LEU A 229 18.07 -15.90 -15.98
N LYS A 230 17.61 -16.09 -17.22
CA LYS A 230 17.75 -17.39 -17.92
C LYS A 230 19.25 -17.71 -18.01
N ALA A 231 19.63 -18.97 -17.77
CA ALA A 231 21.00 -19.41 -18.05
C ALA A 231 21.33 -19.14 -19.52
N GLN A 232 22.50 -18.55 -19.80
CA GLN A 232 23.02 -18.46 -21.16
C GLN A 232 23.28 -19.89 -21.65
N GLU A 233 22.65 -20.28 -22.75
CA GLU A 233 23.03 -21.48 -23.49
C GLU A 233 24.48 -21.28 -23.95
N ALA A 234 25.36 -22.21 -23.56
CA ALA A 234 26.79 -22.19 -23.84
C ALA A 234 27.10 -22.57 -25.30
#